data_AF-A0A3R9FG00-F1
#
_entry.id   AF-A0A3R9FG00-F1
#
_cell.length_a   1.000
_cell.length_b   1.000
_cell.length_c   1.000
_cell.angle_alpha   90.00
_cell.angle_beta   90.00
_cell.angle_gamma   90.00
#
_symmetry.space_group_name_H-M   'P 1'
#
loop_
_entity.id
_entity.type
_entity.pdbx_description
1 polymer ?
#
loop_
_entity_poly.entity_id
_entity_poly.type
_entity_poly.pdbx_seq_one_letter_code
_entity_poly.pdbx_strand_id
1 'polypeptide(L)' 'MTVGAQVKQTIAGLKSAQASLETFALGTENQQAKQLYQTAAQQTQAIIDSIQPRLQQIEQEEPQYKQ' A
#
# COMPACT_ATOMS: atom_id res chain seq x y z
N MET A 1 -15.62 11.57 7.79
CA MET A 1 -14.40 10.84 7.36
C MET A 1 -13.30 11.87 7.26
N THR A 2 -12.21 11.75 8.03
CA THR A 2 -11.12 12.74 8.01
C THR A 2 -10.16 12.48 6.86
N VAL A 3 -9.25 13.43 6.59
CA VAL A 3 -8.24 13.25 5.54
C VAL A 3 -7.34 12.08 5.91
N GLY A 4 -6.96 11.94 7.19
CA GLY A 4 -6.22 10.78 7.67
C GLY A 4 -6.93 9.46 7.40
N ALA A 5 -8.25 9.40 7.63
CA ALA A 5 -9.05 8.21 7.33
C ALA A 5 -9.07 7.86 5.84
N GLN A 6 -9.17 8.85 4.95
CA GLN A 6 -9.12 8.63 3.50
C GLN A 6 -7.76 8.10 3.05
N VAL A 7 -6.67 8.71 3.52
CA VAL A 7 -5.30 8.26 3.20
C VAL A 7 -5.04 6.84 3.72
N LYS A 8 -5.51 6.53 4.93
CA LYS A 8 -5.41 5.21 5.53
C LYS A 8 -6.17 4.14 4.71
N GLN A 9 -7.36 4.48 4.23
CA GLN A 9 -8.13 3.62 3.33
C GLN A 9 -7.40 3.38 1.99
N THR A 10 -6.78 4.41 1.42
CA THR A 10 -5.95 4.26 0.21
C THR A 10 -4.77 3.33 0.44
N ILE A 11 -4.03 3.50 1.55
CA ILE A 11 -2.92 2.60 1.91
C ILE A 11 -3.42 1.16 2.08
N ALA A 12 -4.58 0.94 2.70
CA ALA A 12 -5.16 -0.39 2.84
C ALA A 12 -5.50 -1.00 1.46
N GLY A 13 -6.06 -0.22 0.54
CA GLY A 13 -6.31 -0.66 -0.83
C GLY A 13 -5.03 -1.06 -1.58
N LEU A 14 -3.96 -0.27 -1.43
CA LEU A 14 -2.65 -0.58 -2.02
C LEU A 14 -2.05 -1.87 -1.44
N LYS A 15 -2.16 -2.10 -0.12
CA LYS A 15 -1.69 -3.36 0.52
C LYS A 15 -2.45 -4.57 0.00
N SER A 16 -3.77 -4.47 -0.19
CA SER A 16 -4.57 -5.54 -0.79
C SER A 16 -4.16 -5.82 -2.24
N ALA A 17 -3.87 -4.78 -3.02
CA ALA A 17 -3.36 -4.93 -4.38
C ALA A 17 -1.98 -5.60 -4.40
N GLN A 18 -1.05 -5.18 -3.54
CA GLN A 18 0.27 -5.80 -3.38
C GLN A 18 0.15 -7.30 -3.06
N ALA A 19 -0.65 -7.67 -2.07
CA ALA A 19 -0.86 -9.06 -1.69
C ALA A 19 -1.46 -9.89 -2.85
N SER A 20 -2.33 -9.29 -3.65
CA SER A 20 -2.89 -9.94 -4.84
C SER A 20 -1.79 -10.20 -5.88
N LEU A 21 -0.90 -9.23 -6.12
CA LEU A 21 0.24 -9.38 -7.03
C LEU A 21 1.20 -10.48 -6.53
N GLU A 22 1.51 -10.53 -5.24
CA GLU A 22 2.32 -11.59 -4.64
C GLU A 22 1.65 -12.97 -4.83
N THR A 23 0.34 -13.04 -4.65
CA THR A 23 -0.44 -14.28 -4.89
C THR A 23 -0.38 -14.71 -6.36
N PHE A 24 -0.49 -13.77 -7.30
CA PHE A 24 -0.39 -14.08 -8.73
C PHE A 24 1.02 -14.56 -9.11
N ALA A 25 2.07 -13.99 -8.51
CA ALA A 25 3.44 -14.44 -8.69
C ALA A 25 3.64 -15.88 -8.19
N LEU A 26 3.01 -16.25 -7.08
CA LEU A 26 3.05 -17.61 -6.53
C LEU A 26 2.27 -18.61 -7.38
N GLY A 27 1.11 -18.21 -7.90
CA GLY A 27 0.21 -19.07 -8.66
C GLY A 27 0.54 -19.25 -10.14
N THR A 28 1.50 -18.50 -10.70
CA THR A 28 1.86 -18.58 -12.12
C THR A 28 3.14 -19.41 -12.36
N GLU A 29 3.08 -20.26 -13.38
CA GLU A 29 4.25 -21.01 -13.89
C GLU A 29 5.02 -20.25 -14.98
N ASN A 30 4.44 -19.19 -15.54
CA ASN A 30 5.11 -18.37 -16.54
C ASN A 30 6.16 -17.48 -15.85
N GLN A 31 7.43 -17.72 -16.17
CA GLN A 31 8.55 -17.02 -15.52
C GLN A 31 8.54 -15.50 -15.75
N GLN A 32 8.14 -15.04 -16.94
CA GLN A 32 8.04 -13.61 -17.24
C GLN A 32 6.90 -12.96 -16.45
N ALA A 33 5.75 -13.64 -16.36
CA ALA A 33 4.61 -13.16 -15.56
C ALA A 33 4.95 -13.13 -14.06
N LYS A 34 5.65 -14.15 -13.55
CA LYS A 34 6.12 -14.18 -12.17
C LYS A 34 6.98 -12.96 -11.85
N GLN A 35 7.95 -12.64 -12.71
CA GLN A 35 8.83 -11.49 -12.50
C GLN A 35 8.08 -10.15 -12.63
N LEU A 36 7.11 -10.06 -13.55
CA LEU A 36 6.24 -8.89 -13.67
C LEU A 36 5.46 -8.65 -12.36
N TYR A 37 4.79 -9.67 -11.84
CA TYR A 37 4.01 -9.54 -10.61
C TYR A 37 4.87 -9.24 -9.38
N GLN A 38 6.06 -9.86 -9.26
CA GLN A 38 7.01 -9.54 -8.20
C GLN A 38 7.48 -8.08 -8.27
N THR A 39 7.82 -7.60 -9.45
CA THR A 39 8.25 -6.20 -9.66
C THR A 39 7.12 -5.23 -9.33
N ALA A 40 5.89 -5.53 -9.77
CA ALA A 40 4.72 -4.70 -9.47
C ALA A 40 4.41 -4.67 -7.96
N ALA A 41 4.54 -5.80 -7.26
CA ALA A 41 4.37 -5.86 -5.80
C ALA A 41 5.40 -4.99 -5.08
N GLN A 42 6.67 -5.08 -5.48
CA GLN A 42 7.76 -4.24 -4.94
C GLN A 42 7.53 -2.74 -5.18
N GLN A 43 7.10 -2.37 -6.39
CA GLN A 43 6.76 -0.97 -6.70
C GLN A 43 5.59 -0.48 -5.86
N THR A 44 4.58 -1.33 -5.65
CA THR A 44 3.42 -1.00 -4.80
C THR A 44 3.85 -0.80 -3.35
N GLN A 45 4.74 -1.64 -2.83
CA GLN A 45 5.34 -1.46 -1.50
C GLN A 45 6.08 -0.13 -1.38
N ALA A 46 6.91 0.22 -2.37
CA ALA A 46 7.62 1.50 -2.37
C ALA A 46 6.67 2.72 -2.38
N ILE A 47 5.54 2.63 -3.09
CA ILE A 47 4.49 3.66 -3.06
C ILE A 47 3.88 3.75 -1.65
N ILE A 48 3.52 2.62 -1.03
CA ILE A 48 2.99 2.58 0.34
C ILE A 48 3.96 3.25 1.32
N ASP A 49 5.24 2.88 1.23
CA ASP A 49 6.29 3.41 2.11
C ASP A 49 6.47 4.93 1.92
N SER A 50 6.29 5.44 0.69
CA SER A 50 6.36 6.88 0.43
C SER A 50 5.18 7.68 1.01
N ILE A 51 4.01 7.06 1.15
CA ILE A 51 2.78 7.71 1.64
C ILE A 51 2.63 7.58 3.17
N GLN A 52 3.17 6.52 3.77
CA GLN A 52 3.09 6.29 5.22
C GLN A 52 3.56 7.46 6.10
N PRO A 53 4.69 8.14 5.82
CA PRO A 53 5.11 9.30 6.59
C PRO A 53 4.10 10.46 6.54
N ARG A 54 3.43 10.65 5.39
CA ARG A 54 2.40 11.69 5.27
C ARG A 54 1.17 11.37 6.11
N LEU A 55 0.77 10.10 6.20
CA LEU A 55 -0.32 9.69 7.10
C LEU A 55 0.02 10.03 8.56
N GLN A 56 1.24 9.76 9.02
CA GLN A 56 1.66 10.07 10.39
C GLN A 56 1.60 11.58 10.68
N GLN A 57 2.01 12.42 9.73
CA GLN A 57 1.89 13.88 9.87
C GLN A 57 0.42 14.32 9.97
N ILE A 58 -0.45 13.77 9.12
CA ILE A 58 -1.89 14.10 9.15
C ILE A 58 -2.51 13.68 10.48
N GLU A 59 -2.19 12.49 10.99
CA GLU A 59 -2.67 12.03 12.30
C GLU A 59 -2.20 12.99 13.41
N GLN A 60 -0.97 13.52 13.36
CA GLN A 60 -0.50 14.54 14.31
C GLN A 60 -1.13 15.92 14.13
N GLU A 61 -1.62 16.28 12.94
CA GLU A 61 -2.30 17.55 12.69
C GLU A 61 -3.76 17.50 13.22
N GLU A 62 -4.40 16.34 13.17
CA GLU A 62 -5.81 16.15 13.49
C GLU A 62 -6.10 16.16 15.01
N PRO A 63 -7.04 16.99 15.51
CA PRO A 63 -7.32 17.14 16.94
C PRO A 63 -7.75 15.84 17.63
N GLN A 64 -8.38 14.94 16.89
CA GLN A 64 -8.88 13.65 17.37
C GLN A 64 -7.77 12.67 17.80
N TYR A 65 -6.52 12.88 17.41
CA TYR A 65 -5.36 12.08 17.80
C TYR A 65 -4.46 12.77 18.83
N LYS A 66 -4.81 14.00 19.25
CA LYS A 66 -4.07 14.79 20.24
C LYS A 66 -4.58 14.62 21.67
N GLN A 67 -5.51 13.70 21.91
CA GLN A 67 -6.12 13.45 23.22
C GLN A 67 -5.45 12.27 23.93
#